data_AF-A0A5Q4GGY3-F1
#
_entry.id   AF-A0A5Q4GGY3-F1
#
_cell.length_a   1.000
_cell.length_b   1.000
_cell.length_c   1.000
_cell.angle_alpha   90.00
_cell.angle_beta   90.00
_cell.angle_gamma   90.00
#
_symmetry.space_group_name_H-M   'P 1'
#
loop_
_entity.id
_entity.type
_entity.pdbx_description
1 polymer ?
#
loop_
_entity_poly.entity_id
_entity_poly.type
_entity_poly.pdbx_seq_one_letter_code
_entity_poly.pdbx_strand_id
1 'polypeptide(L)'
;KNPPLIDGGVMTVPHFRFVDTDNNWTIENEGVAPDIEVFLDPVATNEGRDSQLEAAIAEILEMLEDYSDDIAREPPPLPTELGR
;
A
#
# COMPACT_ATOMS: atom_id res chain seq x y z
N LYS A 1 13.51 -13.73 21.34
CA LYS A 1 14.40 -12.58 21.64
C LYS A 1 15.82 -13.12 21.70
N ASN A 2 16.76 -12.48 21.01
CA ASN A 2 18.14 -12.97 20.97
C ASN A 2 18.83 -12.73 22.33
N PRO A 3 19.67 -13.67 22.81
CA PRO A 3 20.48 -13.45 24.00
C PRO A 3 21.41 -12.23 23.83
N PRO A 4 21.69 -11.48 24.91
CA PRO A 4 22.63 -10.35 24.86
C PRO A 4 24.07 -10.84 24.64
N LEU A 5 24.88 -10.03 23.97
CA LEU A 5 26.32 -10.28 23.82
C LEU A 5 27.10 -9.78 25.04
N ILE A 6 28.27 -10.37 25.30
CA ILE A 6 29.10 -10.09 26.50
C ILE A 6 29.65 -8.66 26.55
N ASP A 7 29.74 -8.00 25.40
CA ASP A 7 30.23 -6.63 25.23
C ASP A 7 29.09 -5.60 25.18
N GLY A 8 27.84 -6.05 25.32
CA GLY A 8 26.65 -5.20 25.21
C GLY A 8 26.17 -4.96 23.78
N GLY A 9 26.76 -5.60 22.77
CA GLY A 9 26.28 -5.55 21.40
C GLY A 9 24.90 -6.20 21.20
N VAL A 10 24.20 -5.81 20.13
CA VAL A 10 22.88 -6.34 19.77
C VAL A 10 22.95 -6.98 18.40
N MET A 11 22.44 -8.22 18.29
CA MET A 11 22.27 -8.92 17.02
C MET A 11 20.80 -9.26 16.80
N THR A 12 20.30 -8.98 15.60
CA THR A 12 18.95 -9.33 15.17
C THR A 12 19.04 -10.43 14.12
N VAL A 13 18.27 -11.49 14.32
CA VAL A 13 18.12 -12.59 13.35
C VAL A 13 16.63 -12.66 13.02
N PRO A 14 16.23 -12.55 11.75
CA PRO A 14 14.83 -12.66 11.36
C PRO A 14 14.38 -14.13 11.52
N HIS A 15 13.34 -14.36 12.31
CA HIS A 15 12.78 -15.70 12.55
C HIS A 15 11.38 -15.91 11.96
N PHE A 16 10.73 -14.83 11.51
CA PHE A 16 9.43 -14.86 10.84
C PHE A 16 9.62 -14.52 9.35
N ARG A 17 8.71 -15.00 8.51
CA ARG A 17 8.73 -14.83 7.06
C ARG A 17 7.38 -14.31 6.58
N PHE A 18 7.40 -13.61 5.45
CA PHE A 18 6.18 -13.14 4.79
C PHE A 18 5.68 -14.19 3.80
N VAL A 19 4.36 -14.33 3.74
CA VAL A 19 3.66 -15.07 2.69
C VAL A 19 2.68 -14.15 2.00
N ASP A 20 2.51 -14.32 0.70
CA ASP A 20 1.49 -13.61 -0.07
C ASP A 20 0.09 -14.21 0.16
N THR A 21 -0.92 -13.65 -0.51
CA THR A 21 -2.31 -14.11 -0.44
C THR A 21 -2.51 -15.51 -1.03
N ASP A 22 -1.56 -15.99 -1.84
CA ASP A 22 -1.55 -17.31 -2.47
C ASP A 22 -0.69 -18.32 -1.69
N ASN A 23 -0.22 -17.93 -0.50
CA ASN A 23 0.58 -18.74 0.42
C ASN A 23 1.98 -19.13 -0.12
N ASN A 24 2.58 -18.28 -0.97
CA ASN A 24 3.99 -18.39 -1.39
C ASN A 24 4.91 -17.57 -0.48
N TRP A 25 6.14 -18.04 -0.27
CA TRP A 25 7.19 -17.22 0.35
C TRP A 25 7.61 -16.09 -0.62
N THR A 26 7.61 -14.85 -0.15
CA THR A 26 7.91 -13.66 -0.97
C THR A 26 8.64 -12.58 -0.17
N ILE A 27 9.06 -11.48 -0.81
CA ILE A 27 9.72 -10.28 -0.24
C ILE A 27 11.14 -10.54 0.26
N GLU A 28 11.52 -11.76 0.63
CA GLU A 28 12.90 -12.07 1.00
C GLU A 28 13.82 -12.02 -0.23
N ASN A 29 14.87 -11.18 -0.19
CA ASN A 29 15.78 -10.88 -1.31
C ASN A 29 15.15 -10.16 -2.52
N GLU A 30 13.88 -9.74 -2.42
CA GLU A 30 13.17 -8.98 -3.46
C GLU A 30 12.35 -7.84 -2.83
N GLY A 31 11.82 -6.95 -3.66
CA GLY A 31 10.91 -5.89 -3.22
C GLY A 31 9.47 -6.19 -3.59
N VAL A 32 8.56 -5.29 -3.21
CA VAL A 32 7.22 -5.23 -3.81
C VAL A 32 7.33 -4.36 -5.07
N ALA A 33 6.94 -4.91 -6.22
CA ALA A 33 6.92 -4.14 -7.46
C ALA A 33 5.83 -3.06 -7.41
N PRO A 34 6.07 -1.85 -7.93
CA PRO A 34 5.04 -0.84 -8.05
C PRO A 34 4.05 -1.21 -9.17
N ASP A 35 2.78 -0.83 -9.02
CA ASP A 35 1.80 -0.93 -10.10
C ASP A 35 2.11 0.05 -11.24
N ILE A 36 2.63 1.24 -10.87
CA ILE A 36 3.07 2.29 -11.79
C ILE A 36 4.50 2.67 -11.41
N GLU A 37 5.46 2.38 -12.29
CA GLU A 37 6.86 2.74 -12.06
C GLU A 37 7.09 4.23 -12.33
N VAL A 38 7.39 4.99 -11.27
CA VAL A 38 7.73 6.41 -11.36
C VAL A 38 9.05 6.65 -10.66
N PHE A 39 10.05 7.05 -11.42
CA PHE A 39 11.34 7.42 -10.85
C PHE A 39 11.25 8.79 -10.15
N LEU A 40 11.92 8.91 -9.00
CA LEU A 40 12.14 10.20 -8.38
C LEU A 40 13.20 10.96 -9.18
N ASP A 41 12.78 12.01 -9.90
CA ASP A 41 13.71 12.84 -10.68
C ASP A 41 14.58 13.67 -9.73
N PRO A 42 15.91 13.47 -9.71
CA PRO A 42 16.80 14.16 -8.79
C PRO A 42 16.89 15.67 -9.07
N VAL A 43 16.77 16.11 -10.33
CA VAL A 43 16.79 17.53 -10.69
C VAL A 43 15.52 18.19 -10.22
N ALA A 44 14.36 17.59 -10.49
CA ALA A 44 13.08 18.10 -10.02
C ALA A 44 13.01 18.13 -8.48
N THR A 45 13.50 17.07 -7.82
CA THR A 45 13.56 16.97 -6.35
C THR A 45 14.39 18.11 -5.75
N ASN A 46 15.55 18.42 -6.34
CA ASN A 46 16.40 19.52 -5.90
C ASN A 46 15.73 20.90 -6.05
N GLU A 47 14.72 21.01 -6.92
CA GLU A 47 13.89 22.19 -7.10
C GLU A 47 12.63 22.17 -6.22
N GLY A 48 12.49 21.17 -5.33
CA GLY A 48 11.34 21.02 -4.43
C GLY A 48 10.10 20.41 -5.09
N ARG A 49 10.25 19.74 -6.24
CA ARG A 49 9.17 19.08 -6.98
C ARG A 49 9.33 17.56 -6.89
N ASP A 50 8.27 16.86 -6.47
CA ASP A 50 8.26 15.40 -6.33
C ASP A 50 7.54 14.76 -7.53
N SER A 51 8.30 14.11 -8.42
CA SER A 51 7.73 13.47 -9.61
C SER A 51 6.78 12.31 -9.31
N GLN A 52 6.96 11.61 -8.18
CA GLN A 52 6.07 10.50 -7.80
C GLN A 52 4.74 11.04 -7.27
N LEU A 53 4.77 12.10 -6.47
CA LEU A 53 3.55 12.73 -5.98
C LEU A 53 2.73 13.35 -7.12
N GLU A 54 3.39 14.06 -8.04
CA GLU A 54 2.72 14.65 -9.21
C GLU A 54 2.09 13.57 -10.11
N ALA A 55 2.79 12.45 -10.33
CA ALA A 55 2.24 11.33 -11.09
C ALA A 55 1.02 10.70 -10.39
N ALA A 56 1.08 10.53 -9.07
CA ALA A 56 -0.05 10.00 -8.29
C ALA A 56 -1.27 10.95 -8.35
N ILE A 57 -1.06 12.27 -8.29
CA ILE A 57 -2.14 13.25 -8.42
C ILE A 57 -2.75 13.19 -9.81
N ALA A 58 -1.94 13.15 -10.86
CA ALA A 58 -2.40 13.04 -12.24
C ALA A 58 -3.23 11.77 -12.46
N GLU A 59 -2.74 10.61 -12.02
CA GLU A 59 -3.44 9.33 -12.11
C GLU A 59 -4.80 9.38 -11.40
N ILE A 60 -4.84 9.90 -10.17
CA ILE A 60 -6.10 10.00 -9.41
C ILE A 60 -7.08 10.95 -10.09
N LEU A 61 -6.62 12.09 -10.62
CA LEU A 61 -7.49 13.01 -11.34
C LEU A 61 -8.08 12.39 -12.61
N GLU A 62 -7.30 11.58 -13.35
CA GLU A 62 -7.77 10.83 -14.50
C GLU A 62 -8.83 9.79 -14.10
N MET A 63 -8.55 8.97 -13.08
CA MET A 63 -9.52 7.98 -12.58
C MET A 63 -10.84 8.61 -12.11
N LEU A 64 -10.79 9.85 -11.58
CA LEU A 64 -11.98 10.56 -11.11
C LEU A 64 -12.91 11.02 -12.24
N GLU A 65 -12.44 11.11 -13.49
CA GLU A 65 -13.29 11.52 -14.62
C GLU A 65 -14.42 10.51 -14.87
N ASP A 66 -14.14 9.22 -14.71
CA ASP A 66 -15.09 8.12 -14.90
C ASP A 66 -15.52 7.44 -13.59
N TYR A 67 -15.11 7.98 -12.43
CA TYR A 67 -15.43 7.38 -11.13
C TYR A 67 -16.93 7.50 -10.81
N SER A 68 -17.56 6.35 -10.55
CA SER A 68 -18.91 6.28 -9.98
C SER A 68 -18.87 5.74 -8.55
N ASP A 69 -19.44 6.49 -7.61
CA ASP A 69 -19.59 6.07 -6.21
C ASP A 69 -20.62 4.91 -6.10
N ASP A 70 -20.18 3.76 -5.63
CA ASP A 70 -21.01 2.56 -5.38
C ASP A 70 -21.60 2.52 -3.96
N ILE A 71 -21.34 3.56 -3.15
CA ILE A 71 -21.90 3.68 -1.81
C ILE A 71 -23.38 4.07 -1.90
N ALA A 72 -24.25 3.12 -1.56
CA ALA A 72 -25.67 3.37 -1.38
C ALA A 72 -25.90 4.32 -0.19
N ARG A 73 -26.19 5.59 -0.49
CA ARG A 73 -26.53 6.61 0.51
C ARG A 73 -27.99 6.59 0.93
N GLU A 74 -28.85 5.94 0.13
CA GLU A 74 -30.23 5.69 0.51
C GLU A 74 -30.35 4.34 1.21
N PRO A 75 -30.94 4.29 2.41
CA PRO A 75 -31.26 3.03 3.06
C PRO A 75 -32.27 2.25 2.20
N PRO A 76 -32.19 0.92 2.15
CA PRO A 76 -33.16 0.12 1.43
C PRO A 76 -34.58 0.40 1.98
N PRO A 77 -35.63 0.27 1.15
CA PRO A 77 -36.99 0.46 1.58
C PRO A 77 -37.30 -0.43 2.80
N LEU A 78 -38.08 0.10 3.74
CA LEU A 78 -38.49 -0.65 4.92
C LEU A 78 -39.22 -1.93 4.49
N PRO A 79 -38.98 -3.08 5.17
CA PRO A 79 -39.73 -4.30 4.92
C PRO A 79 -41.24 -4.05 5.01
N THR A 80 -41.99 -4.47 4.00
CA THR A 80 -43.46 -4.36 3.98
C THR A 80 -44.15 -5.53 4.68
N GLU A 81 -43.43 -6.62 4.95
CA GLU A 81 -43.92 -7.78 5.71
C GLU A 81 -43.24 -7.88 7.08
N LEU A 82 -44.03 -8.10 8.15
CA LEU A 82 -43.51 -8.30 9.50
C LEU A 82 -42.98 -9.75 9.64
N GLY A 83 -41.70 -9.91 9.99
CA GLY A 83 -41.14 -11.21 10.41
C GLY A 83 -40.44 -12.04 9.33
N ARG A 84 -40.04 -11.43 8.21
CA ARG A 84 -39.04 -11.98 7.29
C ARG A 84 -37.83 -11.08 7.22
#